data_AF-I9NLJ0-F1
#
_entry.id   AF-I9NLJ0-F1
#
_cell.length_a   1.000
_cell.length_b   1.000
_cell.length_c   1.000
_cell.angle_alpha   90.00
_cell.angle_beta   90.00
_cell.angle_gamma   90.00
#
_symmetry.space_group_name_H-M   'P 1'
#
loop_
_entity.id
_entity.type
_entity.pdbx_description
1 polymer ?
#
loop_
_entity_poly.entity_id
_entity_poly.type
_entity_poly.pdbx_seq_one_letter_code
_entity_poly.pdbx_strand_id
1 'polypeptide(L)'
;MSENRYTLTVYIAPPFSDESKVGHMWISLDDHQKGLEEHYGFQPSEPDHAFTKNGRVVTDDPYHYKIRATQESFPITAETYSKVREYCQQTLLGSFGSYIGIGNSCVDYVEAAMREAGIAEQQITFLGHTARLSGVKLHAFPIVNHFGVEILSGRHKTQWDEQNKEPDEYEKAKSMFESEWGKQNFPW
;
A
#
# COMPACT_ATOMS: atom_id res chain seq x y z
N MET A 1 18.29 -15.25 1.20
CA MET A 1 17.36 -14.16 0.86
C MET A 1 15.96 -14.71 1.04
N SER A 2 15.17 -14.23 2.01
CA SER A 2 13.75 -14.61 2.02
C SER A 2 13.09 -13.84 0.88
N GLU A 3 12.55 -14.56 -0.09
CA GLU A 3 11.65 -14.02 -1.10
C GLU A 3 10.58 -13.13 -0.43
N ASN A 4 10.07 -12.16 -1.18
CA ASN A 4 9.09 -11.14 -0.79
C ASN A 4 7.87 -11.74 -0.06
N ARG A 5 8.03 -12.10 1.22
CA ARG A 5 7.05 -12.88 1.98
C ARG A 5 5.72 -12.16 2.08
N TYR A 6 5.75 -10.84 2.24
CA TYR A 6 4.56 -10.02 2.33
C TYR A 6 4.44 -9.14 1.10
N THR A 7 3.25 -9.15 0.49
CA THR A 7 2.93 -8.29 -0.66
C THR A 7 1.66 -7.52 -0.36
N LEU A 8 1.63 -6.25 -0.76
CA LEU A 8 0.41 -5.47 -0.86
C LEU A 8 0.09 -5.30 -2.35
N THR A 9 -1.13 -5.64 -2.73
CA THR A 9 -1.63 -5.39 -4.07
C THR A 9 -2.77 -4.39 -4.03
N VAL A 10 -2.71 -3.36 -4.86
CA VAL A 10 -3.78 -2.38 -5.06
C VAL A 10 -4.50 -2.71 -6.37
N TYR A 11 -5.82 -2.80 -6.31
CA TYR A 11 -6.66 -3.07 -7.47
C TYR A 11 -7.57 -1.89 -7.77
N ILE A 12 -7.83 -1.67 -9.06
CA ILE A 12 -8.82 -0.70 -9.53
C ILE A 12 -9.70 -1.37 -10.58
N ALA A 13 -11.01 -1.41 -10.35
CA ALA A 13 -12.01 -1.76 -11.34
C ALA A 13 -12.39 -0.52 -12.18
N PRO A 14 -12.58 -0.65 -13.51
CA PRO A 14 -12.93 0.47 -14.36
C PRO A 14 -14.36 0.98 -14.08
N PRO A 15 -14.59 2.30 -14.22
CA PRO A 15 -15.95 2.85 -14.27
C PRO A 15 -16.68 2.41 -15.53
N PHE A 16 -18.00 2.68 -15.57
CA PHE A 16 -18.87 2.39 -16.72
C PHE A 16 -18.89 0.92 -17.15
N SER A 17 -18.67 0.00 -16.21
CA SER A 17 -18.83 -1.43 -16.41
C SER A 17 -20.14 -1.94 -15.80
N ASP A 18 -20.46 -3.21 -16.05
CA ASP A 18 -21.57 -3.89 -15.38
C ASP A 18 -21.29 -4.07 -13.88
N GLU A 19 -20.02 -4.22 -13.51
CA GLU A 19 -19.54 -4.43 -12.14
C GLU A 19 -19.40 -3.11 -11.36
N SER A 20 -19.02 -2.01 -12.03
CA SER A 20 -18.88 -0.69 -11.40
C SER A 20 -19.27 0.47 -12.29
N LYS A 21 -20.20 1.31 -11.81
CA LYS A 21 -20.60 2.54 -12.51
C LYS A 21 -19.57 3.67 -12.40
N VAL A 22 -18.88 3.78 -11.26
CA VAL A 22 -17.96 4.89 -10.96
C VAL A 22 -16.50 4.44 -10.78
N GLY A 23 -16.22 3.15 -10.91
CA GLY A 23 -14.94 2.54 -10.57
C GLY A 23 -14.91 2.10 -9.10
N HIS A 24 -13.99 1.20 -8.78
CA HIS A 24 -13.83 0.70 -7.41
C HIS A 24 -12.36 0.43 -7.10
N MET A 25 -11.93 0.67 -5.87
CA MET A 25 -10.54 0.48 -5.44
C MET A 25 -10.51 -0.31 -4.13
N TRP A 26 -9.64 -1.31 -4.07
CA TRP A 26 -9.44 -2.16 -2.89
C TRP A 26 -8.00 -2.66 -2.83
N ILE A 27 -7.61 -3.27 -1.70
CA ILE A 27 -6.30 -3.88 -1.51
C ILE A 27 -6.38 -5.38 -1.25
N SER A 28 -5.29 -6.09 -1.56
CA SER A 28 -4.99 -7.43 -1.05
C SER A 28 -3.70 -7.41 -0.23
N LEU A 29 -3.66 -8.21 0.82
CA LEU A 29 -2.49 -8.51 1.64
C LEU A 29 -2.18 -10.00 1.56
N ASP A 30 -0.98 -10.30 1.07
CA ASP A 30 -0.48 -11.68 0.92
C ASP A 30 0.61 -11.98 1.96
N ASP A 31 0.49 -13.09 2.70
CA ASP A 31 1.60 -13.75 3.41
C ASP A 31 1.92 -15.06 2.67
N HIS A 32 2.83 -14.98 1.70
CA HIS A 32 3.21 -16.07 0.80
C HIS A 32 3.73 -17.31 1.53
N GLN A 33 4.34 -17.11 2.72
CA GLN A 33 4.82 -18.23 3.52
C GLN A 33 3.68 -19.04 4.13
N LYS A 34 2.55 -18.38 4.44
CA LYS A 34 1.36 -19.02 5.03
C LYS A 34 0.28 -19.36 3.99
N GLY A 35 0.43 -18.90 2.75
CA GLY A 35 -0.62 -19.01 1.73
C GLY A 35 -1.89 -18.27 2.13
N LEU A 36 -1.76 -17.15 2.85
CA LEU A 36 -2.89 -16.32 3.28
C LEU A 36 -2.99 -15.10 2.37
N GLU A 37 -4.15 -14.92 1.75
CA GLU A 37 -4.50 -13.77 0.94
C GLU A 37 -5.80 -13.17 1.51
N GLU A 38 -5.75 -11.90 1.89
CA GLU A 38 -6.89 -11.19 2.48
C GLU A 38 -7.19 -9.93 1.69
N HIS A 39 -8.46 -9.70 1.36
CA HIS A 39 -8.90 -8.55 0.59
C HIS A 39 -9.67 -7.58 1.45
N TYR A 40 -9.50 -6.28 1.19
CA TYR A 40 -10.21 -5.22 1.90
C TYR A 40 -10.58 -4.09 0.96
N GLY A 41 -11.88 -3.92 0.75
CA GLY A 41 -12.46 -2.77 0.06
C GLY A 41 -13.50 -2.09 0.93
N PHE A 42 -13.98 -0.93 0.46
CA PHE A 42 -15.03 -0.19 1.15
C PHE A 42 -16.17 0.12 0.18
N GLN A 43 -17.37 -0.28 0.57
CA GLN A 43 -18.57 -0.24 -0.26
C GLN A 43 -19.73 0.42 0.49
N PRO A 44 -20.81 0.82 -0.20
CA PRO A 44 -22.03 1.21 0.48
C PRO A 44 -22.60 0.04 1.29
N SER A 45 -23.23 0.33 2.43
CA SER A 45 -23.87 -0.70 3.24
C SER A 45 -25.12 -1.30 2.59
N GLU A 46 -25.78 -0.51 1.74
CA GLU A 46 -26.94 -0.90 0.95
C GLU A 46 -26.49 -1.20 -0.49
N PRO A 47 -26.76 -2.40 -1.02
CA PRO A 47 -26.46 -2.74 -2.41
C PRO A 47 -27.07 -1.72 -3.38
N ASP A 48 -26.41 -1.49 -4.51
CA ASP A 48 -26.85 -0.61 -5.60
C ASP A 48 -27.01 0.89 -5.26
N HIS A 49 -26.67 1.31 -4.03
CA HIS A 49 -26.74 2.71 -3.63
C HIS A 49 -25.38 3.39 -3.78
N ALA A 50 -25.32 4.47 -4.55
CA ALA A 50 -24.09 5.28 -4.66
C ALA A 50 -23.78 6.06 -3.37
N PHE A 51 -24.72 6.17 -2.43
CA PHE A 51 -24.58 6.92 -1.19
C PHE A 51 -25.26 6.20 -0.05
N THR A 52 -24.57 6.02 1.08
CA THR A 52 -25.16 5.48 2.30
C THR A 52 -24.60 6.20 3.51
N LYS A 53 -25.43 6.35 4.56
CA LYS A 53 -25.02 7.00 5.81
C LYS A 53 -23.84 6.29 6.47
N ASN A 54 -23.76 4.97 6.32
CA ASN A 54 -22.63 4.15 6.75
C ASN A 54 -22.19 3.32 5.55
N GLY A 55 -20.91 3.32 5.20
CA GLY A 55 -20.34 2.29 4.35
C GLY A 55 -19.95 1.06 5.19
N ARG A 56 -19.55 0.01 4.48
CA ARG A 56 -19.07 -1.25 5.06
C ARG A 56 -17.74 -1.64 4.42
N VAL A 57 -16.84 -2.17 5.23
CA VAL A 57 -15.66 -2.87 4.71
C VAL A 57 -16.12 -4.23 4.20
N VAL A 58 -15.55 -4.64 3.08
CA VAL A 58 -15.83 -5.91 2.41
C VAL A 58 -14.55 -6.66 2.14
N THR A 59 -14.65 -7.98 2.05
CA THR A 59 -13.52 -8.87 1.81
C THR A 59 -13.72 -9.75 0.58
N ASP A 60 -14.78 -9.48 -0.19
CA ASP A 60 -15.24 -10.29 -1.31
C ASP A 60 -15.15 -9.56 -2.67
N ASP A 61 -14.46 -8.41 -2.74
CA ASP A 61 -14.26 -7.65 -3.98
C ASP A 61 -13.76 -8.49 -5.17
N PRO A 62 -12.82 -9.44 -5.02
CA PRO A 62 -12.39 -10.27 -6.15
C PRO A 62 -13.50 -11.17 -6.73
N TYR A 63 -14.58 -11.42 -5.99
CA TYR A 63 -15.74 -12.16 -6.47
C TYR A 63 -16.66 -11.30 -7.34
N HIS A 64 -16.71 -9.99 -7.08
CA HIS A 64 -17.59 -9.04 -7.75
C HIS A 64 -16.94 -8.27 -8.90
N TYR A 65 -15.62 -8.04 -8.82
CA TYR A 65 -14.85 -7.28 -9.81
C TYR A 65 -13.90 -8.21 -10.58
N LYS A 66 -14.35 -8.71 -11.73
CA LYS A 66 -13.54 -9.56 -12.61
C LYS A 66 -12.70 -8.75 -13.58
N ILE A 67 -13.17 -7.57 -13.96
CA ILE A 67 -12.44 -6.67 -14.86
C ILE A 67 -11.61 -5.69 -14.02
N ARG A 68 -10.30 -5.66 -14.27
CA ARG A 68 -9.35 -4.80 -13.57
C ARG A 68 -8.72 -3.82 -14.57
N ALA A 69 -8.86 -2.52 -14.28
CA ALA A 69 -8.13 -1.48 -14.98
C ALA A 69 -6.68 -1.40 -14.48
N THR A 70 -6.46 -1.71 -13.20
CA THR A 70 -5.14 -1.66 -12.57
C THR A 70 -5.00 -2.80 -11.56
N GLN A 71 -3.81 -3.37 -11.51
CA GLN A 71 -3.37 -4.31 -10.48
C GLN A 71 -1.88 -4.06 -10.26
N GLU A 72 -1.54 -3.37 -9.19
CA GLU A 72 -0.16 -3.05 -8.84
C GLU A 72 0.22 -3.73 -7.53
N SER A 73 1.25 -4.56 -7.56
CA SER A 73 1.73 -5.34 -6.41
C SER A 73 3.15 -4.91 -6.05
N PHE A 74 3.41 -4.71 -4.76
CA PHE A 74 4.75 -4.41 -4.27
C PHE A 74 5.06 -5.09 -2.94
N PRO A 75 6.33 -5.45 -2.70
CA PRO A 75 6.73 -6.05 -1.45
C PRO A 75 6.63 -5.05 -0.30
N ILE A 76 6.27 -5.56 0.87
CA ILE A 76 6.18 -4.79 2.10
C ILE A 76 6.86 -5.52 3.26
N THR A 77 7.22 -4.80 4.32
CA THR A 77 7.80 -5.41 5.52
C THR A 77 6.74 -6.13 6.35
N ALA A 78 7.16 -7.02 7.25
CA ALA A 78 6.27 -7.67 8.21
C ALA A 78 5.53 -6.66 9.12
N GLU A 79 6.21 -5.57 9.48
CA GLU A 79 5.64 -4.49 10.29
C GLU A 79 4.56 -3.74 9.50
N THR A 80 4.86 -3.34 8.27
CA THR A 80 3.92 -2.70 7.34
C THR A 80 2.69 -3.59 7.14
N TYR A 81 2.88 -4.89 6.87
CA TYR A 81 1.79 -5.86 6.70
C TYR A 81 0.89 -5.90 7.93
N SER A 82 1.49 -5.99 9.13
CA SER A 82 0.75 -6.07 10.38
C SER A 82 -0.07 -4.81 10.64
N LYS A 83 0.47 -3.61 10.37
CA LYS A 83 -0.22 -2.33 10.53
C LYS A 83 -1.40 -2.18 9.58
N VAL A 84 -1.22 -2.47 8.28
CA VAL A 84 -2.34 -2.43 7.31
C VAL A 84 -3.42 -3.42 7.73
N ARG A 85 -3.03 -4.67 8.04
CA ARG A 85 -3.97 -5.72 8.42
C ARG A 85 -4.75 -5.35 9.68
N GLU A 86 -4.09 -4.84 10.70
CA GLU A 86 -4.73 -4.41 11.95
C GLU A 86 -5.76 -3.31 11.69
N TYR A 87 -5.41 -2.28 10.92
CA TYR A 87 -6.34 -1.22 10.54
C TYR A 87 -7.57 -1.77 9.79
N CYS A 88 -7.35 -2.65 8.81
CA CYS A 88 -8.43 -3.27 8.04
C CYS A 88 -9.33 -4.15 8.92
N GLN A 89 -8.77 -4.91 9.86
CA GLN A 89 -9.53 -5.74 10.80
C GLN A 89 -10.35 -4.89 11.79
N GLN A 90 -9.79 -3.79 12.29
CA GLN A 90 -10.52 -2.86 13.17
C GLN A 90 -11.69 -2.20 12.45
N THR A 91 -11.48 -1.75 11.21
CA THR A 91 -12.52 -1.12 10.40
C THR A 91 -13.55 -2.12 9.87
N LEU A 92 -13.19 -3.40 9.69
CA LEU A 92 -14.12 -4.49 9.38
C LEU A 92 -15.12 -4.77 10.50
N LEU A 93 -14.68 -4.67 11.76
CA LEU A 93 -15.54 -4.81 12.94
C LEU A 93 -16.36 -3.54 13.24
N GLY A 94 -16.01 -2.42 12.62
CA GLY A 94 -16.62 -1.11 12.80
C GLY A 94 -17.16 -0.52 11.51
N SER A 95 -17.09 0.81 11.40
CA SER A 95 -17.33 1.53 10.15
C SER A 95 -16.22 2.54 9.94
N PHE A 96 -15.70 2.62 8.72
CA PHE A 96 -14.79 3.70 8.31
C PHE A 96 -15.50 5.06 8.22
N GLY A 97 -16.83 5.06 8.05
CA GLY A 97 -17.64 6.27 7.94
C GLY A 97 -18.77 6.12 6.92
N SER A 98 -19.31 7.25 6.46
CA SER A 98 -20.29 7.29 5.37
C SER A 98 -19.69 6.84 4.05
N TYR A 99 -20.51 6.26 3.17
CA TYR A 99 -20.09 5.99 1.79
C TYR A 99 -20.65 7.04 0.84
N ILE A 100 -19.76 7.69 0.09
CA ILE A 100 -20.09 8.65 -0.95
C ILE A 100 -19.37 8.19 -2.21
N GLY A 101 -20.09 7.53 -3.13
CA GLY A 101 -19.52 6.93 -4.34
C GLY A 101 -18.90 7.95 -5.29
N ILE A 102 -19.47 9.15 -5.40
CA ILE A 102 -18.87 10.28 -6.14
C ILE A 102 -17.71 10.92 -5.35
N GLY A 103 -17.69 10.73 -4.02
CA GLY A 103 -16.67 11.24 -3.12
C GLY A 103 -15.46 10.32 -2.95
N ASN A 104 -15.38 9.21 -3.69
CA ASN A 104 -14.25 8.28 -3.69
C ASN A 104 -13.97 7.60 -2.33
N SER A 105 -15.00 7.30 -1.53
CA SER A 105 -14.81 6.67 -0.21
C SER A 105 -14.04 5.33 -0.24
N CYS A 106 -14.09 4.58 -1.34
CA CYS A 106 -13.25 3.38 -1.53
C CYS A 106 -11.76 3.71 -1.65
N VAL A 107 -11.43 4.82 -2.31
CA VAL A 107 -10.06 5.34 -2.44
C VAL A 107 -9.59 5.86 -1.08
N ASP A 108 -10.38 6.69 -0.42
CA ASP A 108 -10.04 7.25 0.91
C ASP A 108 -9.75 6.14 1.92
N TYR A 109 -10.50 5.04 1.86
CA TYR A 109 -10.28 3.87 2.70
C TYR A 109 -8.92 3.20 2.42
N VAL A 110 -8.60 2.97 1.14
CA VAL A 110 -7.31 2.38 0.74
C VAL A 110 -6.14 3.30 1.09
N GLU A 111 -6.28 4.61 0.88
CA GLU A 111 -5.29 5.60 1.31
C GLU A 111 -5.08 5.58 2.82
N ALA A 112 -6.17 5.55 3.60
CA ALA A 112 -6.08 5.51 5.05
C ALA A 112 -5.37 4.25 5.53
N ALA A 113 -5.69 3.09 4.96
CA ALA A 113 -5.02 1.82 5.27
C ALA A 113 -3.52 1.87 4.97
N MET A 114 -3.13 2.44 3.83
CA MET A 114 -1.71 2.64 3.47
C MET A 114 -1.03 3.69 4.35
N ARG A 115 -1.74 4.75 4.76
CA ARG A 115 -1.21 5.82 5.62
C ARG A 115 -0.87 5.32 7.02
N GLU A 116 -1.73 4.52 7.64
CA GLU A 116 -1.46 3.92 8.96
C GLU A 116 -0.20 3.04 8.96
N ALA A 117 0.16 2.49 7.79
CA ALA A 117 1.36 1.71 7.60
C ALA A 117 2.60 2.54 7.19
N GLY A 118 2.47 3.88 7.13
CA GLY A 118 3.56 4.78 6.73
C GLY A 118 3.89 4.74 5.23
N ILE A 119 3.07 4.08 4.40
CA ILE A 119 3.25 4.02 2.95
C ILE A 119 2.86 5.36 2.31
N ALA A 120 1.86 6.05 2.86
CA ALA A 120 1.34 7.33 2.33
C ALA A 120 1.87 8.60 3.06
N GLU A 121 2.69 8.46 4.12
CA GLU A 121 3.43 9.59 4.71
C GLU A 121 4.91 9.51 4.32
N GLN A 122 5.35 10.36 3.39
CA GLN A 122 6.76 10.51 3.05
C GLN A 122 7.30 11.88 3.48
N GLN A 123 8.37 11.85 4.28
CA GLN A 123 9.29 12.98 4.43
C GLN A 123 10.26 12.94 3.25
N ILE A 124 10.39 14.04 2.51
CA ILE A 124 11.43 14.20 1.50
C ILE A 124 12.50 15.13 2.07
N THR A 125 13.73 14.65 2.16
CA THR A 125 14.89 15.48 2.47
C THR A 125 15.63 15.80 1.18
N PHE A 126 15.70 17.09 0.83
CA PHE A 126 16.44 17.58 -0.33
C PHE A 126 17.31 18.76 0.11
N LEU A 127 18.62 18.72 -0.18
CA LEU A 127 19.58 19.77 0.20
C LEU A 127 19.52 20.17 1.69
N GLY A 128 19.37 19.19 2.60
CA GLY A 128 19.33 19.44 4.05
C GLY A 128 18.02 20.03 4.56
N HIS A 129 17.00 20.18 3.72
CA HIS A 129 15.66 20.60 4.10
C HIS A 129 14.68 19.43 4.00
N THR A 130 14.05 19.11 5.13
CA THR A 130 12.97 18.12 5.21
C THR A 130 11.64 18.79 4.92
N ALA A 131 11.00 18.43 3.81
CA ALA A 131 9.63 18.78 3.51
C ALA A 131 8.73 17.59 3.86
N ARG A 132 7.73 17.83 4.75
CA ARG A 132 6.59 16.91 4.89
C ARG A 132 5.67 17.15 3.72
N LEU A 133 5.66 16.23 2.75
CA LEU A 133 4.68 16.26 1.70
C LEU A 133 3.47 15.41 2.13
N SER A 134 2.39 16.05 2.56
CA SER A 134 1.05 15.45 2.51
C SER A 134 0.62 15.44 1.03
N GLY A 135 1.20 14.55 0.23
CA GLY A 135 1.59 14.90 -1.14
C GLY A 135 1.10 14.03 -2.29
N VAL A 136 0.08 13.20 -2.12
CA VAL A 136 -0.86 12.85 -3.19
C VAL A 136 -2.22 12.71 -2.52
N LYS A 137 -3.10 13.69 -2.71
CA LYS A 137 -4.51 13.52 -2.36
C LYS A 137 -5.16 12.84 -3.55
N LEU A 138 -5.50 11.55 -3.46
CA LEU A 138 -6.26 10.82 -4.47
C LEU A 138 -7.75 11.24 -4.49
N HIS A 139 -8.04 12.55 -4.41
CA HIS A 139 -9.39 13.11 -4.41
C HIS A 139 -10.11 12.99 -5.77
N ALA A 140 -9.53 12.31 -6.75
CA ALA A 140 -10.10 12.15 -8.08
C ALA A 140 -10.67 10.74 -8.28
N PHE A 141 -11.54 10.58 -9.28
CA PHE A 141 -12.14 9.28 -9.66
C PHE A 141 -11.08 8.17 -9.72
N PRO A 142 -11.43 6.89 -9.43
CA PRO A 142 -10.47 5.78 -9.39
C PRO A 142 -9.56 5.68 -10.64
N ILE A 143 -10.05 6.06 -11.82
CA ILE A 143 -9.26 6.09 -13.06
C ILE A 143 -8.14 7.14 -13.06
N VAL A 144 -8.32 8.27 -12.38
CA VAL A 144 -7.31 9.33 -12.24
C VAL A 144 -6.26 8.92 -11.20
N ASN A 145 -6.63 8.03 -10.28
CA ASN A 145 -5.73 7.47 -9.28
C ASN A 145 -4.81 6.38 -9.82
N HIS A 146 -5.08 5.84 -11.01
CA HIS A 146 -4.17 4.91 -11.68
C HIS A 146 -2.73 5.49 -11.77
N PHE A 147 -2.59 6.74 -12.22
CA PHE A 147 -1.29 7.41 -12.30
C PHE A 147 -0.67 7.68 -10.92
N GLY A 148 -1.50 7.98 -9.91
CA GLY A 148 -1.05 8.14 -8.53
C GLY A 148 -0.55 6.82 -7.92
N VAL A 149 -1.24 5.72 -8.17
CA VAL A 149 -0.90 4.37 -7.73
C VAL A 149 0.36 3.86 -8.44
N GLU A 150 0.52 4.12 -9.74
CA GLU A 150 1.76 3.82 -10.48
C GLU A 150 2.96 4.59 -9.93
N ILE A 151 2.81 5.89 -9.61
CA ILE A 151 3.88 6.69 -9.00
C ILE A 151 4.22 6.17 -7.60
N LEU A 152 3.22 5.86 -6.78
CA LEU A 152 3.42 5.37 -5.41
C LEU A 152 4.09 3.99 -5.40
N SER A 153 3.59 3.05 -6.21
CA SER A 153 4.14 1.70 -6.33
C SER A 153 5.56 1.73 -6.90
N GLY A 154 5.81 2.49 -7.97
CA GLY A 154 7.14 2.67 -8.56
C GLY A 154 8.15 3.23 -7.56
N ARG A 155 7.77 4.22 -6.75
CA ARG A 155 8.65 4.80 -5.72
C ARG A 155 8.91 3.86 -4.56
N HIS A 156 7.89 3.16 -4.07
CA HIS A 156 8.07 2.18 -2.99
C HIS A 156 8.98 1.03 -3.46
N LYS A 157 8.84 0.60 -4.71
CA LYS A 157 9.73 -0.40 -5.31
C LYS A 157 11.17 0.09 -5.36
N THR A 158 11.41 1.33 -5.80
CA THR A 158 12.76 1.92 -5.78
C THR A 158 13.35 1.99 -4.36
N GLN A 159 12.58 2.45 -3.36
CA GLN A 159 13.05 2.50 -1.97
C GLN A 159 13.35 1.10 -1.42
N TRP A 160 12.51 0.13 -1.74
CA TRP A 160 12.73 -1.27 -1.37
C TRP A 160 14.02 -1.81 -2.00
N ASP A 161 14.24 -1.57 -3.29
CA ASP A 161 15.43 -2.01 -4.01
C ASP A 161 16.71 -1.32 -3.49
N GLU A 162 16.62 -0.06 -3.05
CA GLU A 162 17.73 0.66 -2.40
C GLU A 162 18.05 0.09 -1.02
N GLN A 163 17.04 -0.21 -0.20
CA GLN A 163 17.22 -0.76 1.15
C GLN A 163 17.69 -2.21 1.13
N ASN A 164 17.35 -2.96 0.09
CA ASN A 164 17.71 -4.37 -0.06
C ASN A 164 18.81 -4.58 -1.11
N LYS A 165 19.43 -3.50 -1.61
CA LYS A 165 20.59 -3.58 -2.49
C LYS A 165 21.73 -4.20 -1.71
N GLU A 166 22.32 -5.28 -2.23
CA GLU A 166 23.56 -5.75 -1.65
C GLU A 166 24.61 -4.63 -1.74
N PRO A 167 25.36 -4.37 -0.66
CA PRO A 167 26.47 -3.43 -0.73
C PRO A 167 27.40 -3.86 -1.85
N ASP A 168 27.81 -2.88 -2.67
CA ASP A 168 28.74 -3.16 -3.75
C ASP A 168 30.05 -3.72 -3.19
N GLU A 169 30.85 -4.35 -4.05
CA GLU A 169 32.10 -4.99 -3.64
C GLU A 169 33.04 -4.01 -2.91
N TYR A 170 32.93 -2.71 -3.19
CA TYR A 170 33.71 -1.67 -2.53
C TYR A 170 33.25 -1.43 -1.09
N GLU A 171 31.96 -1.25 -0.83
CA GLU A 171 31.44 -1.10 0.54
C GLU A 171 31.56 -2.38 1.36
N LYS A 172 31.46 -3.56 0.72
CA LYS A 172 31.80 -4.85 1.37
C LYS A 172 33.29 -4.87 1.77
N ALA A 173 34.19 -4.57 0.84
CA ALA A 173 35.63 -4.55 1.11
C ALA A 173 36.01 -3.52 2.17
N LYS A 174 35.37 -2.34 2.16
CA LYS A 174 35.57 -1.28 3.14
C LYS A 174 35.09 -1.68 4.53
N SER A 175 33.88 -2.26 4.66
CA SER A 175 33.38 -2.72 5.96
C SER A 175 34.23 -3.87 6.53
N MET A 176 34.70 -4.78 5.67
CA MET A 176 35.65 -5.83 6.05
C MET A 176 36.96 -5.21 6.56
N PHE A 177 37.53 -4.27 5.80
CA PHE A 177 38.76 -3.57 6.17
C PHE A 177 38.63 -2.80 7.48
N GLU A 178 37.55 -2.05 7.69
CA GLU A 178 37.29 -1.30 8.93
C GLU A 178 37.12 -2.27 10.13
N SER A 179 36.47 -3.41 9.93
CA SER A 179 36.29 -4.43 10.98
C SER A 179 37.60 -5.12 11.36
N GLU A 180 38.50 -5.35 10.40
CA GLU A 180 39.81 -5.98 10.64
C GLU A 180 40.82 -4.98 11.20
N TRP A 181 40.81 -3.74 10.69
CA TRP A 181 41.65 -2.66 11.18
C TRP A 181 41.32 -2.30 12.64
N GLY A 182 40.02 -2.30 13.00
CA GLY A 182 39.57 -2.13 14.38
C GLY A 182 40.08 -3.24 15.32
N LYS A 183 40.08 -4.49 14.86
CA LYS A 183 40.60 -5.64 15.63
C LYS A 183 42.12 -5.63 15.80
N GLN A 184 42.87 -5.11 14.82
CA GLN A 184 44.33 -5.03 14.89
C GLN A 184 44.84 -3.82 15.71
N ASN A 185 44.14 -2.69 15.67
CA ASN A 185 44.65 -1.44 16.28
C ASN A 185 44.03 -1.09 17.63
N PHE A 186 42.91 -1.72 18.00
CA PHE A 186 42.31 -1.60 19.34
C PHE A 186 41.89 -2.97 19.88
N PRO A 187 42.86 -3.84 20.22
CA PRO A 187 42.58 -5.09 20.92
C PRO A 187 42.18 -4.74 22.36
N TRP A 188 40.89 -4.80 22.67
CA TRP A 188 40.43 -4.91 24.05
C TRP A 188 40.50 -6.38 24.49
#